data_AF-A0A537R7B3-F1
#
_entry.id   AF-A0A537R7B3-F1
#
_cell.length_a   1.000
_cell.length_b   1.000
_cell.length_c   1.000
_cell.angle_alpha   90.00
_cell.angle_beta   90.00
_cell.angle_gamma   90.00
#
_symmetry.space_group_name_H-M   'P 1'
#
loop_
_entity.id
_entity.type
_entity.pdbx_description
1 polymer ?
#
loop_
_entity_poly.entity_id
_entity_poly.type
_entity_poly.pdbx_seq_one_letter_code
_entity_poly.pdbx_strand_id
1 'polypeptide(L)'
;MPAMPFSNTARSRPAETMAVLGLLSGFLSAVWGQTYDLEALQPLAIVFLLAPGALPIGFFYGAALGVGMAVWARKPWAAIIVLVTTMYAWSAAVHTAVRLQRNSDEDAYLVVASLCAGAVGAGLTHLGCSLFSAELRRPWRIGLTCVVGAIAGLLFYMGERKILDERLLYLVWQPAVAFCIGLALPRQSQDA
;
A
#
# COMPACT_ATOMS: atom_id res chain seq x y z
N MET A 1 1.89 27.66 16.37
CA MET A 1 0.59 27.01 16.04
C MET A 1 0.44 25.77 16.92
N PRO A 2 -0.66 25.62 17.68
CA PRO A 2 -0.90 24.42 18.46
C PRO A 2 -0.97 23.19 17.55
N ALA A 3 -0.35 22.09 17.96
CA ALA A 3 -0.36 20.84 17.20
C ALA A 3 -1.80 20.31 17.09
N MET A 4 -2.29 20.09 15.87
CA MET A 4 -3.61 19.50 15.61
C MET A 4 -3.74 18.14 16.32
N PRO A 5 -4.90 17.77 16.91
CA PRO A 5 -5.08 16.55 17.69
C PRO A 5 -4.71 15.26 16.92
N PHE A 6 -4.92 15.26 15.60
CA PHE A 6 -4.48 14.18 14.71
C PHE A 6 -2.96 13.96 14.73
N SER A 7 -2.17 15.03 14.72
CA SER A 7 -0.70 14.95 14.66
C SER A 7 -0.09 14.31 15.92
N ASN A 8 -0.72 14.51 17.07
CA ASN A 8 -0.30 13.91 18.34
C ASN A 8 -0.65 12.42 18.40
N THR A 9 -1.83 12.05 17.90
CA THR A 9 -2.27 10.66 17.82
C THR A 9 -1.40 9.87 16.83
N ALA A 10 -1.13 10.43 15.65
CA ALA A 10 -0.27 9.82 14.63
C ALA A 10 1.13 9.46 15.13
N ARG A 11 1.68 10.28 16.02
CA ARG A 11 3.03 10.09 16.59
C ARG A 11 3.06 9.14 17.77
N SER A 12 2.03 9.16 18.62
CA SER A 12 1.94 8.29 19.80
C SER A 12 1.44 6.88 19.47
N ARG A 13 0.64 6.74 18.41
CA ARG A 13 -0.05 5.53 17.96
C ARG A 13 0.10 5.34 16.44
N PRO A 14 1.34 5.14 15.94
CA PRO A 14 1.60 5.08 14.51
C PRO A 14 0.94 3.88 13.85
N ALA A 15 0.89 2.73 14.51
CA ALA A 15 0.25 1.51 14.00
C ALA A 15 -1.24 1.73 13.73
N GLU A 16 -1.98 2.20 14.74
CA GLU A 16 -3.41 2.45 14.65
C GLU A 16 -3.71 3.54 13.61
N THR A 17 -2.90 4.61 13.58
CA THR A 17 -3.09 5.71 12.63
C THR A 17 -2.86 5.24 11.19
N MET A 18 -1.80 4.48 10.93
CA MET A 18 -1.53 3.93 9.61
C MET A 18 -2.62 2.95 9.19
N ALA A 19 -3.12 2.11 10.09
CA ALA A 19 -4.22 1.20 9.80
C ALA A 19 -5.50 1.93 9.41
N VAL A 20 -5.88 2.99 10.15
CA VAL A 20 -7.05 3.83 9.83
C VAL A 20 -6.87 4.50 8.47
N LEU A 21 -5.70 5.08 8.21
CA LEU A 21 -5.40 5.69 6.90
C LEU A 21 -5.45 4.66 5.77
N GLY A 22 -4.89 3.46 5.97
CA GLY A 22 -4.94 2.35 5.03
C GLY A 22 -6.36 1.83 4.79
N LEU A 23 -7.21 1.83 5.82
CA LEU A 23 -8.62 1.45 5.69
C LEU A 23 -9.39 2.50 4.89
N LEU A 24 -9.16 3.79 5.17
CA LEU A 24 -9.77 4.89 4.43
C LEU A 24 -9.36 4.86 2.95
N SER A 25 -8.08 4.65 2.65
CA SER A 25 -7.63 4.48 1.27
C SER A 25 -8.18 3.22 0.63
N GLY A 26 -8.34 2.14 1.40
CA GLY A 26 -8.92 0.88 0.94
C GLY A 26 -10.38 1.07 0.52
N PHE A 27 -11.14 1.83 1.32
CA PHE A 27 -12.51 2.21 1.01
C PHE A 27 -12.59 3.08 -0.25
N LEU A 28 -11.77 4.14 -0.34
CA LEU A 28 -11.71 4.96 -1.55
C LEU A 28 -11.34 4.15 -2.79
N SER A 29 -10.36 3.24 -2.65
CA SER A 29 -9.95 2.31 -3.71
C SER A 29 -11.06 1.35 -4.10
N ALA A 30 -11.89 0.88 -3.17
CA ALA A 30 -13.02 0.01 -3.44
C ALA A 30 -14.19 0.72 -4.14
N VAL A 31 -14.44 1.99 -3.81
CA VAL A 31 -15.56 2.76 -4.38
C VAL A 31 -15.18 3.36 -5.74
N TRP A 32 -13.94 3.81 -5.92
CA TRP A 32 -13.50 4.50 -7.15
C TRP A 32 -12.60 3.64 -8.03
N GLY A 33 -11.95 2.60 -7.48
CA GLY A 33 -11.05 1.74 -8.23
C GLY A 33 -11.79 1.09 -9.39
N GLN A 34 -11.27 1.31 -10.60
CA GLN A 34 -11.82 0.79 -11.86
C GLN A 34 -13.29 1.11 -12.18
N THR A 35 -13.94 1.99 -11.41
CA THR A 35 -15.36 2.31 -11.60
C THR A 35 -15.57 3.37 -12.68
N TYR A 36 -14.58 4.22 -12.88
CA TYR A 36 -14.64 5.32 -13.84
C TYR A 36 -13.69 5.07 -15.00
N ASP A 37 -14.15 5.41 -16.19
CA ASP A 37 -13.26 5.56 -17.33
C ASP A 37 -12.40 6.82 -17.14
N LEU A 38 -11.09 6.62 -17.12
CA LEU A 38 -10.09 7.63 -16.79
C LEU A 38 -9.09 7.80 -17.92
N GLU A 39 -9.49 7.55 -19.18
CA GLU A 39 -8.63 7.74 -20.36
C GLU A 39 -7.86 9.08 -20.36
N ALA A 40 -8.46 10.16 -19.87
CA ALA A 40 -7.80 11.46 -19.74
C ALA A 40 -6.52 11.45 -18.87
N LEU A 41 -6.39 10.47 -17.95
CA LEU A 41 -5.22 10.29 -17.09
C LEU A 41 -4.16 9.37 -17.69
N GLN A 42 -4.33 8.91 -18.95
CA GLN A 42 -3.36 8.05 -19.64
C GLN A 42 -1.91 8.59 -19.58
N PRO A 43 -1.63 9.89 -19.79
CA PRO A 43 -0.26 10.40 -19.70
C PRO A 43 0.37 10.18 -18.31
N LEU A 44 -0.42 10.35 -17.25
CA LEU A 44 0.03 10.11 -15.89
C LEU A 44 0.19 8.62 -15.59
N ALA A 45 -0.70 7.77 -16.13
CA ALA A 45 -0.65 6.33 -15.96
C ALA A 45 0.63 5.73 -16.58
N ILE A 46 1.09 6.26 -17.71
CA ILE A 46 2.34 5.86 -18.37
C ILE A 46 3.57 6.09 -17.47
N VAL A 47 3.61 7.20 -16.72
CA VAL A 47 4.74 7.50 -15.79
C VAL A 47 4.92 6.40 -14.74
N PHE A 48 3.81 5.79 -14.32
CA PHE A 48 3.79 4.70 -13.35
C PHE A 48 3.64 3.32 -13.99
N LEU A 49 3.71 3.21 -15.33
CA LEU A 49 3.55 1.96 -16.07
C LEU A 49 2.22 1.23 -15.77
N LEU A 50 1.15 1.98 -15.53
CA LEU A 50 -0.17 1.45 -15.17
C LEU A 50 -1.20 1.72 -16.27
N ALA A 51 -2.28 0.94 -16.26
CA ALA A 51 -3.51 1.32 -16.94
C ALA A 51 -4.24 2.44 -16.15
N PRO A 52 -4.97 3.36 -16.80
CA PRO A 52 -5.62 4.48 -16.13
C PRO A 52 -6.55 4.06 -14.99
N GLY A 53 -7.32 2.99 -15.17
CA GLY A 53 -8.25 2.48 -14.15
C GLY A 53 -7.55 1.96 -12.88
N ALA A 54 -6.28 1.58 -12.96
CA ALA A 54 -5.49 1.11 -11.82
C ALA A 54 -4.78 2.25 -11.06
N LEU A 55 -4.75 3.45 -11.62
CA LEU A 55 -4.06 4.61 -11.06
C LEU A 55 -4.67 5.09 -9.73
N PRO A 56 -6.00 5.23 -9.58
CA PRO A 56 -6.60 5.72 -8.33
C PRO A 56 -6.25 4.85 -7.12
N ILE A 57 -6.18 3.53 -7.29
CA ILE A 57 -5.90 2.58 -6.21
C ILE A 57 -4.52 2.84 -5.60
N GLY A 58 -3.48 2.90 -6.46
CA GLY A 58 -2.13 3.22 -6.02
C GLY A 58 -2.04 4.62 -5.41
N PHE A 59 -2.76 5.58 -5.99
CA PHE A 59 -2.73 6.98 -5.54
C PHE A 59 -3.33 7.13 -4.15
N PHE A 60 -4.52 6.57 -3.90
CA PHE A 60 -5.18 6.68 -2.60
C PHE A 60 -4.33 6.06 -1.49
N TYR A 61 -3.78 4.88 -1.74
CA TYR A 61 -2.94 4.20 -0.75
C TYR A 61 -1.63 4.95 -0.50
N GLY A 62 -0.95 5.36 -1.57
CA GLY A 62 0.29 6.13 -1.47
C GLY A 62 0.10 7.49 -0.80
N ALA A 63 -1.02 8.17 -1.07
CA ALA A 63 -1.36 9.44 -0.44
C ALA A 63 -1.64 9.25 1.06
N ALA A 64 -2.40 8.22 1.43
CA ALA A 64 -2.71 7.89 2.82
C ALA A 64 -1.44 7.58 3.62
N LEU A 65 -0.59 6.68 3.13
CA LEU A 65 0.70 6.40 3.80
C LEU A 65 1.64 7.60 3.78
N GLY A 66 1.65 8.37 2.70
CA GLY A 66 2.46 9.56 2.58
C GLY A 66 2.10 10.61 3.63
N VAL A 67 0.81 10.88 3.82
CA VAL A 67 0.32 11.76 4.89
C VAL A 67 0.69 11.21 6.26
N GLY A 68 0.45 9.92 6.50
CA GLY A 68 0.83 9.28 7.77
C GLY A 68 2.32 9.44 8.08
N MET A 69 3.18 9.20 7.08
CA MET A 69 4.63 9.30 7.22
C MET A 69 5.10 10.73 7.39
N ALA A 70 4.53 11.68 6.65
CA ALA A 70 4.87 13.10 6.76
C ALA A 70 4.54 13.66 8.15
N VAL A 71 3.38 13.28 8.70
CA VAL A 71 2.96 13.67 10.05
C VAL A 71 3.86 13.03 11.10
N TRP A 72 4.16 11.73 10.96
CA TRP A 72 5.01 11.01 11.90
C TRP A 72 6.48 11.51 11.88
N ALA A 73 7.06 11.72 10.69
CA ALA A 73 8.45 12.14 10.53
C ALA A 73 8.67 13.66 10.67
N ARG A 74 7.58 14.45 10.81
CA ARG A 74 7.58 15.93 10.74
C ARG A 74 8.25 16.47 9.46
N LYS A 75 8.04 15.77 8.33
CA LYS A 75 8.69 16.05 7.04
C LYS A 75 7.64 16.06 5.93
N PRO A 76 7.16 17.23 5.46
CA PRO A 76 6.07 17.27 4.47
C PRO A 76 6.44 16.58 3.15
N TRP A 77 7.71 16.65 2.75
CA TRP A 77 8.23 15.97 1.56
C TRP A 77 8.18 14.44 1.65
N ALA A 78 8.04 13.86 2.85
CA ALA A 78 7.83 12.42 3.00
C ALA A 78 6.54 11.96 2.31
N ALA A 79 5.51 12.82 2.25
CA ALA A 79 4.27 12.49 1.58
C ALA A 79 4.48 12.20 0.09
N ILE A 80 5.28 13.04 -0.58
CA ILE A 80 5.57 12.91 -2.01
C ILE A 80 6.39 11.64 -2.27
N ILE A 81 7.44 11.40 -1.49
CA ILE A 81 8.31 10.23 -1.69
C ILE A 81 7.55 8.94 -1.45
N VAL A 82 6.79 8.85 -0.35
CA VAL A 82 6.00 7.64 -0.04
C VAL A 82 4.87 7.45 -1.05
N LEU A 83 4.23 8.52 -1.53
CA LEU A 83 3.25 8.44 -2.61
C LEU A 83 3.88 7.84 -3.87
N VAL A 84 4.97 8.42 -4.37
CA VAL A 84 5.63 7.99 -5.61
C VAL A 84 6.16 6.57 -5.48
N THR A 85 6.81 6.22 -4.38
CA THR A 85 7.30 4.85 -4.14
C THR A 85 6.16 3.85 -4.05
N THR A 86 5.03 4.21 -3.43
CA THR A 86 3.84 3.34 -3.36
C THR A 86 3.17 3.18 -4.73
N MET A 87 3.18 4.21 -5.58
CA MET A 87 2.71 4.09 -6.97
C MET A 87 3.54 3.08 -7.76
N TYR A 88 4.87 3.14 -7.63
CA TYR A 88 5.76 2.14 -8.24
C TYR A 88 5.61 0.75 -7.63
N ALA A 89 5.37 0.67 -6.31
CA ALA A 89 5.09 -0.60 -5.63
C ALA A 89 3.81 -1.25 -6.17
N TRP A 90 2.75 -0.46 -6.34
CA TRP A 90 1.49 -0.91 -6.92
C TRP A 90 1.67 -1.38 -8.37
N SER A 91 2.37 -0.60 -9.18
CA SER A 91 2.73 -1.00 -10.54
C SER A 91 3.51 -2.31 -10.57
N ALA A 92 4.54 -2.44 -9.75
CA ALA A 92 5.33 -3.67 -9.66
C ALA A 92 4.48 -4.87 -9.26
N ALA A 93 3.53 -4.72 -8.33
CA ALA A 93 2.60 -5.77 -7.95
C ALA A 93 1.72 -6.21 -9.14
N VAL A 94 1.10 -5.27 -9.86
CA VAL A 94 0.27 -5.54 -11.05
C VAL A 94 1.08 -6.27 -12.12
N HIS A 95 2.27 -5.75 -12.47
CA HIS A 95 3.15 -6.39 -13.46
C HIS A 95 3.63 -7.78 -13.02
N THR A 96 3.87 -7.97 -11.72
CA THR A 96 4.23 -9.30 -11.17
C THR A 96 3.08 -10.29 -11.35
N ALA A 97 1.85 -9.89 -11.02
CA ALA A 97 0.68 -10.74 -11.20
C ALA A 97 0.47 -11.11 -12.68
N VAL A 98 0.43 -10.11 -13.56
CA VAL A 98 0.23 -10.30 -15.01
C VAL A 98 1.29 -11.22 -15.60
N ARG A 99 2.57 -11.01 -15.23
CA ARG A 99 3.68 -11.75 -15.85
C ARG A 99 3.76 -13.20 -15.39
N LEU A 100 3.38 -13.49 -14.14
CA LEU A 100 3.32 -14.86 -13.63
C LEU A 100 2.09 -15.62 -14.14
N GLN A 101 0.99 -14.94 -14.43
CA GLN A 101 -0.23 -15.54 -14.97
C GLN A 101 -0.19 -15.75 -16.49
N ARG A 102 0.60 -14.96 -17.24
CA ARG A 102 0.54 -14.85 -18.71
C ARG A 102 0.62 -16.16 -19.53
N ASN A 103 1.09 -17.26 -18.94
CA ASN A 103 1.36 -18.51 -19.64
C ASN A 103 0.65 -19.74 -19.05
N SER A 104 -0.24 -19.59 -18.07
CA SER A 104 -0.94 -20.74 -17.46
C SER A 104 -2.24 -20.33 -16.77
N ASP A 105 -3.33 -21.04 -17.09
CA ASP A 105 -4.64 -20.88 -16.44
C ASP A 105 -4.78 -21.76 -15.18
N GLU A 106 -3.73 -22.50 -14.81
CA GLU A 106 -3.73 -23.36 -13.64
C GLU A 106 -3.78 -22.56 -12.33
N ASP A 107 -4.56 -23.05 -11.36
CA ASP A 107 -4.70 -22.45 -10.03
C ASP A 107 -3.36 -22.18 -9.34
N ALA A 108 -2.40 -23.09 -9.50
CA ALA A 108 -1.08 -22.97 -8.89
C ALA A 108 -0.37 -21.67 -9.31
N TYR A 109 -0.44 -21.30 -10.59
CA TYR A 109 0.19 -20.08 -11.10
C TYR A 109 -0.52 -18.83 -10.59
N LEU A 110 -1.85 -18.84 -10.51
CA LEU A 110 -2.63 -17.72 -9.99
C LEU A 110 -2.37 -17.50 -8.49
N VAL A 111 -2.25 -18.57 -7.71
CA VAL A 111 -1.87 -18.52 -6.29
C VAL A 111 -0.45 -17.94 -6.15
N VAL A 112 0.51 -18.44 -6.91
CA VAL A 112 1.90 -17.93 -6.88
C VAL A 112 1.95 -16.46 -7.32
N ALA A 113 1.24 -16.09 -8.38
CA ALA A 113 1.12 -14.71 -8.85
C ALA A 113 0.57 -13.79 -7.76
N SER A 114 -0.49 -14.22 -7.06
CA SER A 114 -1.14 -13.49 -5.97
C SER A 114 -0.21 -13.27 -4.78
N LEU A 115 0.49 -14.34 -4.35
CA LEU A 115 1.46 -14.30 -3.26
C LEU A 115 2.63 -13.37 -3.60
N CYS A 116 3.21 -13.53 -4.80
CA CYS A 116 4.34 -12.73 -5.25
C CYS A 116 3.97 -11.26 -5.42
N ALA A 117 2.84 -10.96 -6.07
CA ALA A 117 2.37 -9.59 -6.25
C ALA A 117 2.12 -8.90 -4.90
N GLY A 118 1.43 -9.60 -3.98
CA GLY A 118 1.18 -9.11 -2.63
C GLY A 118 2.47 -8.83 -1.85
N ALA A 119 3.45 -9.75 -1.92
CA ALA A 119 4.75 -9.59 -1.27
C ALA A 119 5.56 -8.41 -1.85
N VAL A 120 5.64 -8.33 -3.18
CA VAL A 120 6.39 -7.27 -3.88
C VAL A 120 5.80 -5.90 -3.60
N GLY A 121 4.48 -5.75 -3.70
CA GLY A 121 3.79 -4.50 -3.40
C GLY A 121 4.06 -4.06 -1.96
N ALA A 122 3.88 -4.96 -0.99
CA ALA A 122 4.04 -4.63 0.43
C ALA A 122 5.50 -4.30 0.78
N GLY A 123 6.45 -5.07 0.24
CA GLY A 123 7.88 -4.85 0.44
C GLY A 123 8.35 -3.51 -0.11
N LEU A 124 7.97 -3.17 -1.35
CA LEU A 124 8.36 -1.89 -1.96
C LEU A 124 7.71 -0.69 -1.25
N THR A 125 6.44 -0.80 -0.85
CA THR A 125 5.79 0.23 -0.01
C THR A 125 6.52 0.41 1.32
N HIS A 126 6.90 -0.69 1.98
CA HIS A 126 7.68 -0.65 3.22
C HIS A 126 9.03 0.03 3.02
N LEU A 127 9.75 -0.31 1.95
CA LEU A 127 11.05 0.27 1.62
C LEU A 127 10.95 1.79 1.39
N GLY A 128 9.90 2.26 0.72
CA GLY A 128 9.62 3.70 0.59
C GLY A 128 9.48 4.40 1.94
N CYS A 129 8.77 3.78 2.89
CA CYS A 129 8.64 4.28 4.25
C CYS A 129 9.95 4.20 5.05
N SER A 130 10.80 3.20 4.77
CA SER A 130 12.05 2.95 5.49
C SER A 130 13.10 4.05 5.33
N LEU A 131 12.95 4.91 4.32
CA LEU A 131 13.78 6.11 4.17
C LEU A 131 13.69 7.04 5.39
N PHE A 132 12.57 7.02 6.11
CA PHE A 132 12.28 7.94 7.20
C PHE A 132 12.53 7.37 8.60
N SER A 133 12.75 6.06 8.73
CA SER A 133 12.98 5.39 10.01
C SER A 133 14.01 4.28 9.89
N ALA A 134 15.09 4.35 10.66
CA ALA A 134 16.09 3.28 10.72
C ALA A 134 15.49 1.96 11.24
N GLU A 135 14.48 2.05 12.11
CA GLU A 135 13.75 0.92 12.65
C GLU A 135 13.00 0.11 11.58
N LEU A 136 12.59 0.73 10.47
CA LEU A 136 11.96 0.05 9.33
C LEU A 136 12.98 -0.69 8.44
N ARG A 137 14.25 -0.31 8.46
CA ARG A 137 15.28 -0.90 7.58
C ARG A 137 15.73 -2.29 8.03
N ARG A 138 15.23 -2.78 9.16
CA ARG A 138 15.60 -4.10 9.71
C ARG A 138 15.02 -5.19 8.78
N PRO A 139 15.85 -6.11 8.24
CA PRO A 139 15.39 -7.09 7.24
C PRO A 139 14.19 -7.92 7.67
N TRP A 140 14.12 -8.31 8.94
CA TRP A 140 13.01 -9.10 9.46
C TRP A 140 11.66 -8.35 9.44
N ARG A 141 11.65 -7.02 9.55
CA ARG A 141 10.43 -6.20 9.51
C ARG A 141 9.92 -6.01 8.09
N ILE A 142 10.85 -5.85 7.14
CA ILE A 142 10.56 -5.88 5.71
C ILE A 142 9.98 -7.27 5.37
N GLY A 143 10.65 -8.34 5.80
CA GLY A 143 10.19 -9.72 5.61
C GLY A 143 8.79 -9.96 6.17
N LEU A 144 8.51 -9.52 7.39
CA LEU A 144 7.16 -9.62 7.99
C LEU A 144 6.11 -8.88 7.16
N THR A 145 6.43 -7.68 6.66
CA THR A 145 5.51 -6.91 5.83
C THR A 145 5.27 -7.58 4.48
N CYS A 146 6.31 -8.17 3.86
CA CYS A 146 6.16 -8.99 2.66
C CYS A 146 5.27 -10.21 2.91
N VAL A 147 5.43 -10.91 4.05
CA VAL A 147 4.60 -12.07 4.40
C VAL A 147 3.13 -11.66 4.57
N VAL A 148 2.86 -10.57 5.29
CA VAL A 148 1.50 -10.03 5.45
C VAL A 148 0.92 -9.63 4.10
N GLY A 149 1.71 -8.95 3.27
CA GLY A 149 1.33 -8.60 1.90
C GLY A 149 1.03 -9.81 1.03
N ALA A 150 1.80 -10.89 1.14
CA ALA A 150 1.59 -12.14 0.42
C ALA A 150 0.28 -12.81 0.85
N ILE A 151 0.07 -12.98 2.16
CA ILE A 151 -1.13 -13.60 2.72
C ILE A 151 -2.38 -12.82 2.29
N ALA A 152 -2.38 -11.50 2.45
CA ALA A 152 -3.49 -10.66 2.00
C ALA A 152 -3.62 -10.63 0.47
N GLY A 153 -2.51 -10.82 -0.25
CA GLY A 153 -2.47 -10.97 -1.70
C GLY A 153 -3.28 -12.15 -2.22
N LEU A 154 -3.50 -13.20 -1.43
CA LEU A 154 -4.40 -14.32 -1.80
C LEU A 154 -5.85 -13.88 -2.03
N LEU A 155 -6.26 -12.71 -1.53
CA LEU A 155 -7.57 -12.14 -1.89
C LEU A 155 -7.68 -11.82 -3.38
N PHE A 156 -6.56 -11.54 -4.06
CA PHE A 156 -6.53 -11.40 -5.51
C PHE A 156 -6.95 -12.71 -6.20
N TYR A 157 -6.35 -13.84 -5.81
CA TYR A 157 -6.75 -15.17 -6.29
C TYR A 157 -8.25 -15.43 -6.08
N MET A 158 -8.77 -15.16 -4.87
CA MET A 158 -10.18 -15.38 -4.55
C MET A 158 -11.11 -14.47 -5.37
N GLY A 159 -10.68 -13.24 -5.67
CA GLY A 159 -11.41 -12.30 -6.54
C GLY A 159 -11.43 -12.74 -8.01
N GLU A 160 -10.29 -13.19 -8.54
CA GLU A 160 -10.18 -13.73 -9.90
C GLU A 160 -11.04 -14.98 -10.10
N ARG A 161 -11.10 -15.86 -9.09
CA ARG A 161 -11.99 -17.03 -9.09
C ARG A 161 -13.45 -16.71 -8.76
N LYS A 162 -13.81 -15.43 -8.58
CA LYS A 162 -15.16 -14.96 -8.23
C LYS A 162 -15.74 -15.61 -6.96
N ILE A 163 -14.87 -16.06 -6.05
CA ILE A 163 -15.25 -16.59 -4.74
C ILE A 163 -15.60 -15.43 -3.80
N LEU A 164 -14.91 -14.30 -3.93
CA LEU A 164 -15.08 -13.09 -3.15
C LEU A 164 -15.12 -11.86 -4.07
N ASP A 165 -15.66 -10.74 -3.58
CA ASP A 165 -15.57 -9.44 -4.26
C ASP A 165 -14.10 -8.98 -4.28
N GLU A 166 -13.60 -8.64 -5.47
CA GLU A 166 -12.23 -8.15 -5.70
C GLU A 166 -11.90 -6.89 -4.88
N ARG A 167 -12.91 -6.09 -4.52
CA ARG A 167 -12.76 -4.89 -3.67
C ARG A 167 -12.28 -5.23 -2.26
N LEU A 168 -12.52 -6.45 -1.78
CA LEU A 168 -12.03 -6.90 -0.48
C LEU A 168 -10.50 -6.93 -0.42
N LEU A 169 -9.82 -7.09 -1.55
CA LEU A 169 -8.37 -6.96 -1.63
C LEU A 169 -7.94 -5.61 -1.05
N TYR A 170 -8.55 -4.51 -1.46
CA TYR A 170 -8.14 -3.18 -1.01
C TYR A 170 -8.52 -2.90 0.45
N LEU A 171 -9.70 -3.37 0.86
CA LEU A 171 -10.21 -3.19 2.22
C LEU A 171 -9.42 -3.96 3.29
N VAL A 172 -8.72 -5.03 2.90
CA VAL A 172 -7.91 -5.84 3.82
C VAL A 172 -6.43 -5.58 3.65
N TRP A 173 -5.93 -5.59 2.42
CA TRP A 173 -4.50 -5.52 2.13
C TRP A 173 -3.90 -4.17 2.54
N GLN A 174 -4.54 -3.05 2.17
CA GLN A 174 -4.03 -1.71 2.47
C GLN A 174 -3.90 -1.44 3.98
N PRO A 175 -4.94 -1.65 4.81
CA PRO A 175 -4.79 -1.45 6.25
C PRO A 175 -3.85 -2.46 6.90
N ALA A 176 -3.79 -3.72 6.44
CA ALA A 176 -2.89 -4.72 7.02
C ALA A 176 -1.41 -4.35 6.81
N VAL A 177 -1.04 -3.97 5.58
CA VAL A 177 0.33 -3.54 5.26
C VAL A 177 0.66 -2.23 5.98
N ALA A 178 -0.26 -1.26 5.99
CA ALA A 178 -0.09 0.01 6.69
C ALA A 178 0.13 -0.18 8.20
N PHE A 179 -0.67 -1.04 8.83
CA PHE A 179 -0.54 -1.37 10.25
C PHE A 179 0.82 -2.01 10.55
N CYS A 180 1.28 -2.94 9.71
CA CYS A 180 2.59 -3.57 9.87
C CYS A 180 3.75 -2.57 9.78
N ILE A 181 3.69 -1.62 8.84
CA ILE A 181 4.64 -0.53 8.77
C ILE A 181 4.57 0.32 10.04
N GLY A 182 3.37 0.68 10.49
CA GLY A 182 3.18 1.49 11.68
C GLY A 182 3.64 0.81 12.99
N LEU A 183 3.54 -0.51 13.12
CA LEU A 183 4.07 -1.28 14.25
C LEU A 183 5.60 -1.16 14.39
N ALA A 184 6.29 -0.98 13.27
CA ALA A 184 7.74 -0.84 13.23
C ALA A 184 8.21 0.62 13.45
N LEU A 185 7.30 1.59 13.44
CA LEU A 185 7.64 2.98 13.74
C LEU A 185 7.76 3.20 15.25
N PRO A 186 8.85 3.84 15.73
CA PRO A 186 8.93 4.22 17.13
C PRO A 186 7.85 5.25 17.47
N ARG A 187 7.26 5.08 18.65
CA ARG A 187 6.35 6.05 19.24
C ARG A 187 7.16 7.29 19.62
N GLN A 188 6.66 8.47 19.26
CA GLN A 188 7.26 9.74 19.64
C GLN A 188 6.39 10.39 20.71
N SER A 189 6.93 10.54 21.92
CA SER A 189 6.31 11.33 23.00
C SER A 189 6.48 12.83 22.70
N GLN A 190 5.58 13.66 23.26
CA GLN A 190 5.55 15.10 23.01
C GLN A 190 6.73 15.88 23.62
N ASP A 191 7.53 15.24 24.48
CA ASP A 191 8.59 15.87 25.26
C ASP A 191 9.98 15.82 24.60
N ALA A 192 10.05 15.55 23.28
CA ALA A 192 11.28 15.52 22.49
C ALA A 192 11.29 16.57 21.36
#